data_AF-A0A959CKZ3-F1
#
_entry.id   AF-A0A959CKZ3-F1
#
_cell.length_a   1.000
_cell.length_b   1.000
_cell.length_c   1.000
_cell.angle_alpha   90.00
_cell.angle_beta   90.00
_cell.angle_gamma   90.00
#
_symmetry.space_group_name_H-M   'P 1'
#
loop_
_entity.id
_entity.type
_entity.pdbx_description
1 polymer ?
#
loop_
_entity_poly.entity_id
_entity_poly.type
_entity_poly.pdbx_seq_one_letter_code
_entity_poly.pdbx_strand_id
1 'polypeptide(L)'
;RVATAVAGGLEIGDFLFGGVNIPGWQLASLSYFLYPDMMIGCDEPNSDQLRETVYHESAHASHFGQVGPDYWMALALAEIAAGGWGDANSLDAGRIAVCESWAEYIGDSYNHRRYGGNTSLLPVGTTWEIELEQTRNDVPGHVPIGLHLDLIDPAVGIEPFLACEDSAPASCGPILDNVTGFTNAQLFSVLDENTATPEDYRVRIINELLGNPVQINGLFNSY
;
A
#
# COMPACT_ATOMS: atom_id res chain seq x y z
N ARG A 1 -6.97 8.78 2.02
CA ARG A 1 -6.64 9.63 3.20
C ARG A 1 -5.51 10.57 2.80
N VAL A 2 -5.59 11.89 3.01
CA VAL A 2 -4.55 12.83 2.51
C VAL A 2 -3.49 13.02 3.60
N ALA A 3 -2.30 12.43 3.42
CA ALA A 3 -1.13 12.85 4.17
C ALA A 3 -0.87 14.33 3.88
N THR A 4 -1.29 15.19 4.80
CA THR A 4 -1.01 16.61 4.69
C THR A 4 0.42 16.81 5.16
N ALA A 5 1.35 16.90 4.22
CA ALA A 5 2.71 17.32 4.52
C ALA A 5 2.65 18.78 5.01
N VAL A 6 2.62 18.96 6.33
CA VAL A 6 2.84 20.27 6.94
C VAL A 6 4.30 20.59 6.68
N ALA A 7 4.56 21.43 5.68
CA ALA A 7 5.85 22.06 5.47
C ALA A 7 6.16 22.97 6.65
N GLY A 8 6.62 22.39 7.75
CA GLY A 8 7.25 23.09 8.85
C GLY A 8 8.63 23.55 8.41
N GLY A 9 8.69 24.68 7.71
CA GLY A 9 9.94 25.38 7.47
C GLY A 9 10.55 25.78 8.82
N LEU A 10 11.55 25.04 9.26
CA LEU A 10 12.43 25.45 10.37
C LEU A 10 13.24 26.64 9.87
N GLU A 11 12.92 27.84 10.38
CA GLU A 11 13.73 29.01 10.12
C GLU A 11 15.15 28.81 10.66
N ILE A 12 16.13 29.12 9.83
CA ILE A 12 17.57 29.04 10.10
C ILE A 12 17.92 30.17 11.07
N GLY A 13 17.64 29.94 12.36
CA GLY A 13 17.88 30.88 13.44
C GLY A 13 18.25 30.15 14.74
N ASP A 14 19.52 29.80 14.85
CA ASP A 14 20.30 29.53 16.07
C ASP A 14 19.67 28.64 17.17
N PHE A 15 19.86 27.33 17.05
CA PHE A 15 19.79 26.42 18.21
C PHE A 15 21.16 26.34 18.90
N LEU A 16 21.35 27.16 19.94
CA LEU A 16 22.55 27.14 20.78
C LEU A 16 22.53 25.96 21.77
N PHE A 17 23.18 24.86 21.42
CA PHE A 17 23.67 23.90 22.41
C PHE A 17 25.13 24.23 22.76
N GLY A 18 25.36 24.77 23.95
CA GLY A 18 26.71 24.79 24.56
C GLY A 18 27.75 25.70 23.90
N GLY A 19 27.36 26.72 23.13
CA GLY A 19 28.29 27.75 22.62
C GLY A 19 29.19 27.31 21.45
N VAL A 20 28.86 26.19 20.79
CA VAL A 20 29.53 25.78 19.55
C VAL A 20 28.66 26.17 18.36
N ASN A 21 29.17 27.05 17.51
CA ASN A 21 28.57 27.33 16.20
C ASN A 21 28.82 26.13 15.29
N ILE A 22 27.80 25.29 15.08
CA ILE A 22 27.84 24.18 14.13
C ILE A 22 27.29 24.68 12.79
N PRO A 23 28.10 24.68 11.70
CA PRO A 23 27.62 25.01 10.37
C PRO A 23 26.40 24.16 9.98
N GLY A 24 25.37 24.76 9.36
CA GLY A 24 24.08 24.09 9.09
C GLY A 24 24.16 22.75 8.32
N TRP A 25 25.21 22.52 7.53
CA TRP A 25 25.43 21.24 6.84
C TRP A 25 25.87 20.10 7.77
N GLN A 26 26.47 20.41 8.93
CA GLN A 26 26.79 19.43 9.98
C GLN A 26 25.56 19.10 10.86
N LEU A 27 24.58 20.01 10.94
CA LEU A 27 23.31 19.78 11.63
C LEU A 27 22.36 18.91 10.80
N ALA A 28 22.34 19.06 9.48
CA ALA A 28 21.60 18.17 8.58
C ALA A 28 22.05 16.70 8.74
N SER A 29 23.36 16.46 8.89
CA SER A 29 23.90 15.12 9.15
C SER A 29 23.61 14.58 10.56
N LEU A 30 23.40 15.44 11.56
CA LEU A 30 22.97 15.05 12.91
C LEU A 30 21.48 14.76 12.99
N SER A 31 20.68 15.46 12.18
CA SER A 31 19.23 15.27 12.12
C SER A 31 18.84 13.88 11.61
N TYR A 32 19.62 13.31 10.68
CA TYR A 32 19.49 11.91 10.22
C TYR A 32 19.64 10.87 11.34
N PHE A 33 20.29 11.23 12.46
CA PHE A 33 20.49 10.34 13.61
C PHE A 33 19.40 10.48 14.68
N LEU A 34 18.59 11.54 14.59
CA LEU A 34 17.59 11.90 15.60
C LEU A 34 16.15 11.70 15.12
N TYR A 35 15.93 11.65 13.80
CA TYR A 35 14.63 11.30 13.25
C TYR A 35 14.43 9.79 13.25
N PRO A 36 13.26 9.30 13.68
CA PRO A 36 12.88 7.92 13.47
C PRO A 36 12.83 7.60 11.98
N ASP A 37 13.15 6.36 11.61
CA ASP A 37 13.03 5.88 10.22
C ASP A 37 11.58 5.96 9.70
N MET A 38 10.60 6.01 10.61
CA MET A 38 9.18 6.10 10.29
C MET A 38 8.44 6.93 11.34
N MET A 39 7.61 7.86 10.88
CA MET A 39 6.79 8.75 11.70
C MET A 39 5.33 8.59 11.28
N ILE A 40 4.47 8.13 12.19
CA ILE A 40 3.07 7.82 11.88
C ILE A 40 2.17 8.68 12.76
N GLY A 41 1.12 9.25 12.15
CA GLY A 41 0.07 9.96 12.88
C GLY A 41 -0.78 8.99 13.69
N CYS A 42 -1.11 9.34 14.93
CA CYS A 42 -1.96 8.53 15.81
C CYS A 42 -3.41 9.04 15.88
N ASP A 43 -3.94 9.58 14.77
CA ASP A 43 -5.27 10.21 14.74
C ASP A 43 -6.40 9.22 14.38
N GLU A 44 -6.31 8.00 14.93
CA GLU A 44 -7.31 6.96 14.72
C GLU A 44 -8.07 6.66 16.03
N PRO A 45 -9.41 6.67 16.01
CA PRO A 45 -10.21 6.51 17.22
C PRO A 45 -10.22 5.07 17.75
N ASN A 46 -9.98 4.08 16.87
CA ASN A 46 -10.02 2.67 17.21
C ASN A 46 -8.64 2.01 17.09
N SER A 47 -8.35 1.07 17.98
CA SER A 47 -7.03 0.43 18.05
C SER A 47 -6.69 -0.42 16.83
N ASP A 48 -7.70 -0.98 16.17
CA ASP A 48 -7.53 -1.78 14.96
C ASP A 48 -7.26 -0.87 13.75
N GLN A 49 -7.95 0.26 13.62
CA GLN A 49 -7.65 1.28 12.59
C GLN A 49 -6.23 1.83 12.73
N LEU A 50 -5.84 2.23 13.96
CA LEU A 50 -4.46 2.66 14.21
C LEU A 50 -3.43 1.58 13.85
N ARG A 51 -3.76 0.31 14.12
CA ARG A 51 -2.87 -0.82 13.81
C ARG A 51 -2.77 -1.07 12.32
N GLU A 52 -3.88 -1.03 11.59
CA GLU A 52 -3.92 -1.09 10.12
C GLU A 52 -2.96 -0.06 9.56
N THR A 53 -3.13 1.22 9.91
CA THR A 53 -2.28 2.31 9.44
C THR A 53 -0.80 2.07 9.77
N VAL A 54 -0.50 1.58 10.98
CA VAL A 54 0.89 1.25 11.33
C VAL A 54 1.48 0.16 10.44
N TYR A 55 0.71 -0.87 10.07
CA TYR A 55 1.18 -1.93 9.18
C TYR A 55 1.26 -1.48 7.72
N HIS A 56 0.29 -0.68 7.25
CA HIS A 56 0.30 -0.04 5.94
C HIS A 56 1.60 0.76 5.74
N GLU A 57 1.88 1.70 6.65
CA GLU A 57 3.09 2.54 6.58
C GLU A 57 4.37 1.72 6.77
N SER A 58 4.33 0.66 7.58
CA SER A 58 5.46 -0.28 7.70
C SER A 58 5.72 -1.04 6.39
N ALA A 59 4.69 -1.35 5.62
CA ALA A 59 4.82 -2.01 4.32
C ALA A 59 5.49 -1.08 3.30
N HIS A 60 5.12 0.22 3.29
CA HIS A 60 5.83 1.24 2.53
C HIS A 60 7.30 1.35 2.93
N ALA A 61 7.59 1.44 4.23
CA ALA A 61 8.97 1.49 4.72
C ALA A 61 9.78 0.24 4.34
N SER A 62 9.17 -0.94 4.39
CA SER A 62 9.79 -2.19 3.92
C SER A 62 10.07 -2.14 2.42
N HIS A 63 9.10 -1.71 1.61
CA HIS A 63 9.25 -1.59 0.17
C HIS A 63 10.33 -0.56 -0.20
N PHE A 64 10.47 0.55 0.54
CA PHE A 64 11.59 1.49 0.41
C PHE A 64 12.95 0.82 0.56
N GLY A 65 13.09 -0.09 1.52
CA GLY A 65 14.30 -0.88 1.69
C GLY A 65 14.63 -1.77 0.48
N GLN A 66 13.63 -2.16 -0.32
CA GLN A 66 13.80 -2.99 -1.51
C GLN A 66 14.13 -2.18 -2.78
N VAL A 67 13.41 -1.09 -3.04
CA VAL A 67 13.50 -0.35 -4.31
C VAL A 67 14.40 0.89 -4.24
N GLY A 68 14.65 1.40 -3.04
CA GLY A 68 15.52 2.54 -2.80
C GLY A 68 14.90 3.92 -3.11
N PRO A 69 15.69 4.99 -2.93
CA PRO A 69 15.20 6.36 -2.86
C PRO A 69 14.71 6.93 -4.19
N ASP A 70 15.27 6.50 -5.33
CA ASP A 70 14.89 7.07 -6.63
C ASP A 70 13.46 6.66 -7.03
N TYR A 71 13.11 5.39 -6.80
CA TYR A 71 11.75 4.88 -7.00
C TYR A 71 10.76 5.63 -6.09
N TRP A 72 11.11 5.82 -4.82
CA TRP A 72 10.24 6.49 -3.85
C TRP A 72 10.12 7.99 -4.07
N MET A 73 11.15 8.65 -4.60
CA MET A 73 11.05 10.05 -5.03
C MET A 73 10.03 10.18 -6.17
N ALA A 74 10.04 9.26 -7.13
CA ALA A 74 9.06 9.25 -8.21
C ALA A 74 7.63 9.05 -7.67
N LEU A 75 7.45 8.11 -6.74
CA LEU A 75 6.17 7.88 -6.07
C LEU A 75 5.68 9.12 -5.31
N ALA A 76 6.53 9.71 -4.46
CA ALA A 76 6.15 10.89 -3.67
C ALA A 76 5.73 12.08 -4.55
N LEU A 77 6.42 12.30 -5.68
CA LEU A 77 6.05 13.33 -6.64
C LEU A 77 4.69 13.05 -7.31
N ALA A 78 4.41 11.78 -7.61
CA ALA A 78 3.16 11.33 -8.19
C ALA A 78 1.98 11.56 -7.23
N GLU A 79 2.10 11.13 -5.98
CA GLU A 79 1.06 11.30 -4.96
C GLU A 79 0.82 12.77 -4.60
N ILE A 80 1.88 13.59 -4.49
CA ILE A 80 1.74 15.04 -4.28
C ILE A 80 0.97 15.68 -5.43
N ALA A 81 1.28 15.28 -6.68
CA ALA A 81 0.58 15.80 -7.85
C ALA A 81 -0.89 15.35 -7.90
N ALA A 82 -1.18 14.16 -7.40
CA ALA A 82 -2.51 13.57 -7.34
C ALA A 82 -3.35 14.02 -6.13
N GLY A 83 -2.70 14.59 -5.10
CA GLY A 83 -3.35 14.97 -3.84
C GLY A 83 -3.63 13.78 -2.91
N GLY A 84 -2.78 12.76 -2.95
CA GLY A 84 -2.96 11.46 -2.28
C GLY A 84 -2.94 10.33 -3.30
N TRP A 85 -3.85 9.37 -3.13
CA TRP A 85 -3.91 8.19 -3.99
C TRP A 85 -4.32 8.49 -5.44
N GLY A 86 -4.92 9.65 -5.72
CA GLY A 86 -5.26 10.02 -7.09
C GLY A 86 -6.38 9.18 -7.69
N ASP A 87 -6.25 8.87 -8.98
CA ASP A 87 -7.14 8.07 -9.79
C ASP A 87 -6.38 7.40 -10.96
N ALA A 88 -7.08 6.61 -11.76
CA ALA A 88 -6.50 5.89 -12.90
C ALA A 88 -5.84 6.79 -13.97
N ASN A 89 -6.10 8.11 -13.96
CA ASN A 89 -5.54 9.09 -14.89
C ASN A 89 -4.44 9.95 -14.26
N SER A 90 -4.12 9.72 -13.00
CA SER A 90 -3.08 10.46 -12.28
C SER A 90 -1.69 10.21 -12.85
N LEU A 91 -0.79 11.17 -12.66
CA LEU A 91 0.61 11.01 -13.04
C LEU A 91 1.19 9.79 -12.32
N ASP A 92 1.79 8.88 -13.08
CA ASP A 92 2.38 7.65 -12.53
C ASP A 92 1.41 6.81 -11.67
N ALA A 93 0.12 6.80 -12.04
CA ALA A 93 -0.92 6.05 -11.35
C ALA A 93 -0.60 4.55 -11.22
N GLY A 94 0.17 3.97 -12.14
CA GLY A 94 0.60 2.58 -11.99
C GLY A 94 1.45 2.35 -10.74
N ARG A 95 2.36 3.29 -10.43
CA ARG A 95 3.28 3.15 -9.30
C ARG A 95 2.55 3.33 -7.98
N ILE A 96 1.65 4.31 -7.93
CA ILE A 96 0.75 4.52 -6.79
C ILE A 96 -0.07 3.25 -6.58
N ALA A 97 -0.73 2.73 -7.62
CA ALA A 97 -1.58 1.54 -7.51
C ALA A 97 -0.86 0.33 -6.92
N VAL A 98 0.36 0.03 -7.38
CA VAL A 98 1.14 -1.11 -6.85
C VAL A 98 1.57 -0.87 -5.40
N CYS A 99 2.03 0.33 -5.06
CA CYS A 99 2.51 0.63 -3.72
C CYS A 99 1.39 0.65 -2.68
N GLU A 100 0.29 1.35 -2.98
CA GLU A 100 -0.86 1.45 -2.08
C GLU A 100 -1.55 0.09 -1.93
N SER A 101 -1.75 -0.66 -3.03
CA SER A 101 -2.41 -1.98 -2.93
C SER A 101 -1.60 -3.01 -2.12
N TRP A 102 -0.27 -2.98 -2.19
CA TRP A 102 0.57 -3.81 -1.34
C TRP A 102 0.48 -3.39 0.12
N ALA A 103 0.49 -2.09 0.39
CA ALA A 103 0.45 -1.56 1.75
C ALA A 103 -0.89 -1.86 2.44
N GLU A 104 -2.00 -1.62 1.75
CA GLU A 104 -3.35 -1.96 2.22
C GLU A 104 -3.49 -3.45 2.49
N TYR A 105 -3.07 -4.31 1.54
CA TYR A 105 -3.08 -5.75 1.74
C TYR A 105 -2.34 -6.18 3.02
N ILE A 106 -1.15 -5.62 3.29
CA ILE A 106 -0.39 -5.93 4.50
C ILE A 106 -1.08 -5.39 5.75
N GLY A 107 -1.58 -4.14 5.69
CA GLY A 107 -2.38 -3.51 6.73
C GLY A 107 -3.51 -4.42 7.20
N ASP A 108 -4.41 -4.71 6.27
CA ASP A 108 -5.64 -5.46 6.51
C ASP A 108 -5.39 -6.91 6.87
N SER A 109 -4.48 -7.60 6.16
CA SER A 109 -4.16 -9.00 6.45
C SER A 109 -3.60 -9.18 7.86
N TYR A 110 -2.67 -8.32 8.29
CA TYR A 110 -2.11 -8.43 9.64
C TYR A 110 -3.06 -7.94 10.72
N ASN A 111 -3.97 -7.02 10.39
CA ASN A 111 -5.01 -6.60 11.30
C ASN A 111 -6.07 -7.69 11.48
N HIS A 112 -6.50 -8.35 10.39
CA HIS A 112 -7.39 -9.51 10.43
C HIS A 112 -6.80 -10.63 11.29
N ARG A 113 -5.52 -10.98 11.10
CA ARG A 113 -4.84 -11.99 11.94
C ARG A 113 -4.87 -11.66 13.43
N ARG A 114 -4.88 -10.36 13.78
CA ARG A 114 -4.88 -9.92 15.18
C ARG A 114 -6.26 -9.87 15.80
N TYR A 115 -7.24 -9.33 15.06
CA TYR A 115 -8.56 -8.99 15.58
C TYR A 115 -9.66 -9.94 15.12
N GLY A 116 -9.45 -10.68 14.03
CA GLY A 116 -10.45 -11.57 13.43
C GLY A 116 -11.73 -10.80 13.12
N GLY A 117 -12.85 -11.27 13.70
CA GLY A 117 -14.15 -10.60 13.61
C GLY A 117 -14.40 -9.47 14.62
N ASN A 118 -13.42 -9.12 15.47
CA ASN A 118 -13.55 -8.04 16.44
C ASN A 118 -12.93 -6.74 15.90
N THR A 119 -13.58 -6.18 14.88
CA THR A 119 -13.14 -4.99 14.15
C THR A 119 -14.08 -3.81 14.44
N SER A 120 -13.61 -2.60 14.14
CA SER A 120 -14.41 -1.36 14.14
C SER A 120 -15.04 -1.03 12.79
N LEU A 121 -14.82 -1.90 11.78
CA LEU A 121 -15.32 -1.75 10.42
C LEU A 121 -16.85 -1.75 10.37
N LEU A 122 -17.35 -1.07 9.34
CA LEU A 122 -18.77 -1.03 9.02
C LEU A 122 -19.02 -1.67 7.64
N PRO A 123 -20.15 -2.37 7.47
CA PRO A 123 -21.17 -2.68 8.46
C PRO A 123 -20.70 -3.63 9.58
N VAL A 124 -21.39 -3.64 10.73
CA VAL A 124 -21.06 -4.51 11.86
C VAL A 124 -21.07 -5.98 11.41
N GLY A 125 -19.97 -6.68 11.65
CA GLY A 125 -19.75 -8.06 11.20
C GLY A 125 -18.80 -8.18 10.00
N THR A 126 -18.42 -7.07 9.37
CA THR A 126 -17.32 -7.01 8.39
C THR A 126 -15.98 -7.25 9.09
N THR A 127 -15.12 -8.05 8.48
CA THR A 127 -13.74 -8.24 8.91
C THR A 127 -12.80 -7.53 7.92
N TRP A 128 -11.57 -7.26 8.34
CA TRP A 128 -10.53 -6.70 7.45
C TRP A 128 -10.23 -7.60 6.24
N GLU A 129 -10.40 -8.92 6.38
CA GLU A 129 -10.30 -9.85 5.23
C GLU A 129 -11.51 -9.68 4.30
N ILE A 130 -12.73 -9.55 4.83
CA ILE A 130 -13.92 -9.27 4.01
C ILE A 130 -13.80 -7.93 3.26
N GLU A 131 -13.14 -6.93 3.86
CA GLU A 131 -12.88 -5.65 3.19
C GLU A 131 -12.00 -5.84 1.95
N LEU A 132 -10.89 -6.57 2.07
CA LEU A 132 -10.06 -6.94 0.91
C LEU A 132 -10.84 -7.71 -0.16
N GLU A 133 -11.67 -8.67 0.24
CA GLU A 133 -12.48 -9.50 -0.67
C GLU A 133 -13.62 -8.73 -1.38
N GLN A 134 -14.14 -7.68 -0.73
CA GLN A 134 -15.28 -6.91 -1.24
C GLN A 134 -14.87 -5.63 -1.96
N THR A 135 -13.60 -5.24 -1.87
CA THR A 135 -13.07 -4.04 -2.52
C THR A 135 -12.19 -4.43 -3.69
N ARG A 136 -12.74 -4.26 -4.90
CA ARG A 136 -12.02 -4.46 -6.16
C ARG A 136 -10.93 -3.41 -6.27
N ASN A 137 -11.31 -2.13 -6.24
CA ASN A 137 -10.35 -1.05 -6.11
C ASN A 137 -10.87 -0.02 -5.11
N ASP A 138 -9.97 0.58 -4.36
CA ASP A 138 -10.33 1.63 -3.40
C ASP A 138 -10.75 2.94 -4.11
N VAL A 139 -10.11 3.21 -5.25
CA VAL A 139 -10.49 4.28 -6.18
C VAL A 139 -10.96 3.65 -7.49
N PRO A 140 -11.99 4.17 -8.19
CA PRO A 140 -12.59 3.44 -9.31
C PRO A 140 -11.55 3.16 -10.42
N GLY A 141 -11.25 1.88 -10.64
CA GLY A 141 -10.23 1.42 -11.58
C GLY A 141 -8.77 1.72 -11.15
N HIS A 142 -8.52 1.93 -9.86
CA HIS A 142 -7.23 2.35 -9.33
C HIS A 142 -7.00 1.89 -7.87
N VAL A 143 -5.83 1.31 -7.59
CA VAL A 143 -5.47 0.66 -6.31
C VAL A 143 -6.27 -0.62 -6.03
N PRO A 144 -5.86 -1.76 -6.60
CA PRO A 144 -6.55 -3.05 -6.43
C PRO A 144 -6.16 -3.73 -5.11
N ILE A 145 -6.80 -3.39 -3.99
CA ILE A 145 -6.35 -3.81 -2.65
C ILE A 145 -6.50 -5.32 -2.39
N GLY A 146 -7.54 -5.97 -2.96
CA GLY A 146 -7.77 -7.41 -2.84
C GLY A 146 -6.77 -8.28 -3.61
N LEU A 147 -6.13 -7.74 -4.66
CA LEU A 147 -5.32 -8.52 -5.62
C LEU A 147 -4.25 -9.41 -4.95
N HIS A 148 -3.60 -8.91 -3.90
CA HIS A 148 -2.55 -9.64 -3.21
C HIS A 148 -3.07 -10.79 -2.34
N LEU A 149 -4.30 -10.67 -1.83
CA LEU A 149 -4.97 -11.73 -1.10
C LEU A 149 -5.28 -12.89 -2.04
N ASP A 150 -5.92 -12.61 -3.18
CA ASP A 150 -6.28 -13.58 -4.23
C ASP A 150 -5.08 -14.35 -4.81
N LEU A 151 -3.90 -13.70 -4.83
CA LEU A 151 -2.66 -14.39 -5.25
C LEU A 151 -2.21 -15.44 -4.22
N ILE A 152 -2.53 -15.27 -2.94
CA ILE A 152 -1.98 -16.05 -1.84
C ILE A 152 -2.97 -17.09 -1.32
N ASP A 153 -4.21 -16.68 -1.18
CA ASP A 153 -5.19 -17.39 -0.39
C ASP A 153 -5.63 -18.71 -1.08
N PRO A 154 -6.31 -19.62 -0.37
CA PRO A 154 -6.74 -20.89 -0.94
C PRO A 154 -8.09 -20.83 -1.67
N ALA A 155 -8.70 -19.66 -1.86
CA ALA A 155 -10.02 -19.50 -2.47
C ALA A 155 -9.95 -19.66 -3.99
N VAL A 156 -9.87 -20.90 -4.47
CA VAL A 156 -9.88 -21.18 -5.91
C VAL A 156 -11.32 -21.29 -6.42
N GLY A 157 -11.80 -20.28 -7.18
CA GLY A 157 -13.08 -20.32 -7.90
C GLY A 157 -13.66 -18.98 -8.35
N ILE A 158 -14.90 -18.72 -7.97
CA ILE A 158 -15.51 -17.38 -8.01
C ILE A 158 -15.62 -17.00 -6.54
N GLU A 159 -15.06 -15.84 -6.17
CA GLU A 159 -15.15 -15.37 -4.79
C GLU A 159 -16.60 -15.39 -4.31
N PRO A 160 -16.86 -15.82 -3.06
CA PRO A 160 -18.21 -15.87 -2.52
C PRO A 160 -18.85 -14.47 -2.42
N PHE A 161 -18.04 -13.42 -2.57
CA PHE A 161 -18.44 -12.02 -2.55
C PHE A 161 -18.28 -11.37 -3.93
N LEU A 162 -19.15 -10.39 -4.22
CA LEU A 162 -18.93 -9.49 -5.34
C LEU A 162 -17.99 -8.39 -4.85
N ALA A 163 -16.89 -8.17 -5.57
CA ALA A 163 -15.98 -7.07 -5.31
C ALA A 163 -16.45 -5.81 -6.04
N CYS A 164 -16.47 -4.69 -5.34
CA CYS A 164 -16.96 -3.39 -5.79
C CYS A 164 -15.84 -2.36 -5.80
N GLU A 165 -15.99 -1.31 -6.59
CA GLU A 165 -15.20 -0.08 -6.41
C GLU A 165 -15.68 0.61 -5.11
N ASP A 166 -14.79 0.89 -4.14
CA ASP A 166 -15.18 1.40 -2.80
C ASP A 166 -16.01 2.69 -2.89
N SER A 167 -15.55 3.64 -3.72
CA SER A 167 -16.23 4.92 -3.96
C SER A 167 -17.35 4.87 -5.01
N ALA A 168 -17.60 3.72 -5.63
CA ALA A 168 -18.69 3.52 -6.61
C ALA A 168 -19.33 2.12 -6.48
N PRO A 169 -20.07 1.83 -5.39
CA PRO A 169 -20.66 0.51 -5.11
C PRO A 169 -21.72 0.06 -6.12
N ALA A 170 -22.03 0.86 -7.15
CA ALA A 170 -22.83 0.43 -8.30
C ALA A 170 -22.04 -0.43 -9.31
N SER A 171 -20.71 -0.51 -9.16
CA SER A 171 -19.78 -1.23 -10.03
C SER A 171 -19.23 -2.48 -9.33
N CYS A 172 -20.13 -3.39 -8.96
CA CYS A 172 -19.74 -4.67 -8.38
C CYS A 172 -19.73 -5.77 -9.45
N GLY A 173 -18.74 -6.66 -9.38
CA GLY A 173 -18.65 -7.80 -10.29
C GLY A 173 -17.84 -8.94 -9.67
N PRO A 174 -17.97 -10.16 -10.21
CA PRO A 174 -17.17 -11.27 -9.74
C PRO A 174 -15.68 -11.03 -10.02
N ILE A 175 -14.82 -11.53 -9.13
CA ILE A 175 -13.39 -11.70 -9.38
C ILE A 175 -13.15 -13.13 -9.85
N LEU A 176 -12.42 -13.29 -10.97
CA LEU A 176 -12.00 -14.60 -11.44
C LEU A 176 -10.75 -15.04 -10.67
N ASP A 177 -10.97 -15.51 -9.45
CA ASP A 177 -9.87 -16.02 -8.63
C ASP A 177 -9.62 -17.51 -8.88
N ASN A 178 -8.55 -17.81 -9.61
CA ASN A 178 -8.09 -19.18 -9.77
C ASN A 178 -6.60 -19.29 -9.45
N VAL A 179 -6.09 -18.38 -8.63
CA VAL A 179 -4.70 -18.35 -8.22
C VAL A 179 -4.63 -18.78 -6.76
N THR A 180 -3.53 -19.41 -6.36
CA THR A 180 -3.29 -19.76 -4.96
C THR A 180 -1.84 -20.16 -4.79
N GLY A 181 -1.33 -20.08 -3.55
CA GLY A 181 -0.08 -20.71 -3.17
C GLY A 181 1.16 -19.85 -3.39
N PHE A 182 1.01 -18.58 -3.76
CA PHE A 182 2.09 -17.62 -3.53
C PHE A 182 2.22 -17.30 -2.05
N THR A 183 3.37 -16.74 -1.68
CA THR A 183 3.66 -16.26 -0.34
C THR A 183 3.99 -14.78 -0.39
N ASN A 184 3.79 -14.06 0.71
CA ASN A 184 4.20 -12.65 0.81
C ASN A 184 5.67 -12.46 0.40
N ALA A 185 6.56 -13.40 0.74
CA ALA A 185 7.97 -13.30 0.38
C ALA A 185 8.20 -13.39 -1.14
N GLN A 186 7.48 -14.26 -1.85
CA GLN A 186 7.57 -14.37 -3.31
C GLN A 186 7.00 -13.13 -3.99
N LEU A 187 5.81 -12.70 -3.58
CA LEU A 187 5.17 -11.50 -4.12
C LEU A 187 6.03 -10.25 -3.88
N PHE A 188 6.51 -10.06 -2.64
CA PHE A 188 7.42 -8.97 -2.31
C PHE A 188 8.70 -9.02 -3.13
N SER A 189 9.27 -10.22 -3.41
CA SER A 189 10.51 -10.32 -4.19
C SER A 189 10.43 -9.77 -5.61
N VAL A 190 9.22 -9.64 -6.18
CA VAL A 190 9.00 -9.03 -7.51
C VAL A 190 8.37 -7.64 -7.42
N LEU A 191 8.33 -7.03 -6.24
CA LEU A 191 8.10 -5.59 -6.02
C LEU A 191 9.45 -4.88 -5.88
N ASP A 192 10.28 -4.96 -6.93
CA ASP A 192 11.57 -4.24 -6.97
C ASP A 192 11.48 -2.96 -7.82
N GLU A 193 12.61 -2.27 -8.01
CA GLU A 193 12.67 -0.99 -8.71
C GLU A 193 12.13 -1.01 -10.16
N ASN A 194 11.96 -2.20 -10.74
CA ASN A 194 11.44 -2.40 -12.10
C ASN A 194 9.93 -2.67 -12.14
N THR A 195 9.26 -2.75 -10.99
CA THR A 195 7.81 -2.96 -10.92
C THR A 195 7.11 -1.64 -10.64
N ALA A 196 6.82 -0.88 -11.69
CA ALA A 196 6.20 0.42 -11.56
C ALA A 196 4.69 0.40 -11.86
N THR A 197 4.13 -0.71 -12.33
CA THR A 197 2.71 -0.80 -12.70
C THR A 197 2.14 -2.18 -12.35
N PRO A 198 0.81 -2.31 -12.20
CA PRO A 198 0.19 -3.62 -12.01
C PRO A 198 0.49 -4.58 -13.17
N GLU A 199 0.66 -4.04 -14.39
CA GLU A 199 1.03 -4.82 -15.56
C GLU A 199 2.48 -5.35 -15.47
N ASP A 200 3.44 -4.53 -15.02
CA ASP A 200 4.80 -4.99 -14.75
C ASP A 200 4.78 -6.12 -13.72
N TYR A 201 4.03 -5.91 -12.64
CA TYR A 201 3.87 -6.89 -11.56
C TYR A 201 3.30 -8.21 -12.06
N ARG A 202 2.22 -8.16 -12.85
CA ARG A 202 1.61 -9.33 -13.51
C ARG A 202 2.62 -10.10 -14.34
N VAL A 203 3.35 -9.40 -15.21
CA VAL A 203 4.35 -10.00 -16.10
C VAL A 203 5.45 -10.68 -15.29
N ARG A 204 5.88 -10.09 -14.18
CA ARG A 204 6.91 -10.65 -13.33
C ARG A 204 6.44 -11.86 -12.52
N ILE A 205 5.22 -11.85 -12.00
CA ILE A 205 4.64 -13.03 -11.34
C ILE A 205 4.63 -14.23 -12.30
N ILE A 206 4.24 -14.00 -13.57
CA ILE A 206 4.23 -15.06 -14.59
C ILE A 206 5.64 -15.57 -14.87
N ASN A 207 6.58 -14.66 -15.11
CA ASN A 207 7.89 -15.02 -15.64
C ASN A 207 8.90 -15.45 -14.56
N GLU A 208 8.88 -14.82 -13.40
CA GLU A 208 9.87 -15.01 -12.33
C GLU A 208 9.37 -15.93 -11.22
N LEU A 209 8.07 -15.88 -10.90
CA LEU A 209 7.46 -16.76 -9.90
C LEU A 209 6.81 -18.00 -10.51
N LEU A 210 6.91 -18.17 -11.84
CA LEU A 210 6.34 -19.29 -12.61
C LEU A 210 4.82 -19.43 -12.44
N GLY A 211 4.12 -18.31 -12.28
CA GLY A 211 2.66 -18.27 -12.21
C GLY A 211 2.02 -18.77 -13.50
N ASN A 212 0.90 -19.48 -13.40
CA ASN A 212 0.15 -19.94 -14.56
C ASN A 212 -0.40 -18.74 -15.35
N PRO A 213 0.06 -18.49 -16.60
CA PRO A 213 -0.34 -17.29 -17.33
C PRO A 213 -1.84 -17.14 -17.51
N VAL A 214 -2.59 -18.25 -17.66
CA VAL A 214 -4.04 -18.20 -17.86
C VAL A 214 -4.74 -17.73 -16.59
N GLN A 215 -4.34 -18.26 -15.43
CA GLN A 215 -4.94 -17.92 -14.14
C GLN A 215 -4.56 -16.50 -13.72
N ILE A 216 -3.28 -16.14 -13.82
CA ILE A 216 -2.80 -14.79 -13.49
C ILE A 216 -3.47 -13.74 -14.38
N ASN A 217 -3.56 -13.97 -15.70
CA ASN A 217 -4.27 -13.03 -16.57
C ASN A 217 -5.76 -12.96 -16.26
N GLY A 218 -6.38 -14.09 -15.89
CA GLY A 218 -7.79 -14.11 -15.48
C GLY A 218 -8.03 -13.22 -14.25
N LEU A 219 -7.17 -13.36 -13.24
CA LEU A 219 -7.24 -12.58 -12.02
C LEU A 219 -7.03 -11.08 -12.30
N PHE A 220 -5.91 -10.70 -12.93
CA PHE A 220 -5.60 -9.29 -13.20
C PHE A 220 -6.60 -8.59 -14.12
N ASN A 221 -7.22 -9.30 -15.07
CA ASN A 221 -8.29 -8.72 -15.90
C ASN A 221 -9.62 -8.52 -15.14
N SER A 222 -9.74 -9.05 -13.92
CA SER A 222 -10.93 -8.89 -13.08
C SER A 222 -10.88 -7.59 -12.25
N TYR A 223 -9.70 -7.00 -12.11
CA TYR A 223 -9.42 -5.71 -11.46
C TYR A 223 -9.37 -4.58 -12.48
#